data_AF-A0A0L8GV06-F1
#
_entry.id   AF-A0A0L8GV06-F1
#
_cell.length_a   1.000
_cell.length_b   1.000
_cell.length_c   1.000
_cell.angle_alpha   90.00
_cell.angle_beta   90.00
_cell.angle_gamma   90.00
#
_symmetry.space_group_name_H-M   'P 1'
#
loop_
_entity.id
_entity.type
_entity.pdbx_description
1 polymer ?
#
loop_
_entity_poly.entity_id
_entity_poly.type
_entity_poly.pdbx_seq_one_letter_code
_entity_poly.pdbx_strand_id
1 'polypeptide(L)' 'NGWDDEQRAVQLATSLKGTALKVLSQLSVEDRSCYSSIVELLERRYGKMCLTLMWVRFQTHISVRGES' A
#
# COMPACT_ATOMS: atom_id res chain seq x y z
N ASN A 1 -13.37 -7.03 -16.42
CA ASN A 1 -12.79 -8.22 -15.75
C ASN A 1 -13.81 -9.10 -15.05
N GLY A 2 -15.00 -8.62 -14.64
CA GLY A 2 -16.08 -9.50 -14.17
C GLY A 2 -15.82 -10.29 -12.88
N TRP A 3 -14.65 -10.08 -12.26
CA TRP A 3 -14.26 -10.78 -11.04
C TRP A 3 -15.03 -10.28 -9.83
N ASP A 4 -15.48 -11.23 -9.01
CA ASP A 4 -16.02 -10.98 -7.68
C ASP A 4 -14.91 -10.56 -6.69
N ASP A 5 -15.32 -10.19 -5.48
CA ASP A 5 -14.42 -9.61 -4.48
C ASP A 5 -13.36 -10.62 -4.00
N GLU A 6 -13.77 -11.87 -3.79
CA GLU A 6 -12.89 -12.95 -3.34
C GLU A 6 -11.84 -13.27 -4.42
N GLN A 7 -12.27 -13.36 -5.68
CA GLN A 7 -11.36 -13.54 -6.82
C GLN A 7 -10.32 -12.42 -6.91
N ARG A 8 -10.73 -11.16 -6.68
CA ARG A 8 -9.80 -10.02 -6.65
C ARG A 8 -8.85 -10.10 -5.47
N ALA A 9 -9.33 -10.49 -4.29
CA ALA A 9 -8.53 -10.67 -3.09
C ALA A 9 -7.43 -11.71 -3.33
N VAL A 10 -7.80 -12.88 -3.87
CA VAL A 10 -6.86 -13.97 -4.19
C VAL A 10 -5.82 -13.54 -5.23
N GLN A 11 -6.25 -12.90 -6.31
CA GLN A 11 -5.35 -12.41 -7.36
C GLN A 11 -4.38 -11.34 -6.83
N LEU A 12 -4.89 -10.40 -6.03
CA LEU A 12 -4.06 -9.39 -5.39
C LEU A 12 -3.03 -10.05 -4.46
N ALA A 13 -3.47 -10.93 -3.56
CA ALA A 13 -2.60 -11.59 -2.60
C ALA A 13 -1.50 -12.44 -3.28
N THR A 14 -1.84 -13.18 -4.33
CA THR A 14 -0.88 -13.98 -5.11
C THR A 14 0.11 -13.14 -5.91
N SER A 15 -0.26 -11.93 -6.30
CA SER A 15 0.64 -11.00 -6.99
C SER A 15 1.70 -10.37 -6.06
N LEU A 16 1.45 -10.33 -4.76
CA LEU A 16 2.35 -9.71 -3.79
C LEU A 16 3.62 -10.53 -3.58
N LYS A 17 4.74 -9.83 -3.40
CA LYS A 17 6.05 -10.43 -3.15
C LYS A 17 6.76 -9.77 -1.97
N GLY A 18 7.72 -10.49 -1.40
CA GLY A 18 8.61 -9.97 -0.37
C GLY A 18 7.87 -9.40 0.85
N THR A 19 8.21 -8.18 1.24
CA THR A 19 7.63 -7.53 2.42
C THR A 19 6.13 -7.28 2.29
N ALA A 20 5.61 -7.04 1.08
CA ALA A 20 4.18 -6.85 0.84
C ALA A 20 3.38 -8.12 1.18
N LEU A 21 3.88 -9.28 0.76
CA LEU A 21 3.29 -10.58 1.10
C LEU A 21 3.32 -10.84 2.62
N LYS A 22 4.42 -10.49 3.29
CA LYS A 22 4.54 -10.63 4.75
C LYS A 22 3.52 -9.77 5.51
N VAL A 23 3.07 -8.66 4.95
CA VAL A 23 2.05 -7.82 5.61
C VAL A 23 0.72 -8.54 5.71
N LEU A 24 0.38 -9.40 4.75
CA LEU A 24 -0.87 -10.16 4.77
C LEU A 24 -0.98 -11.09 5.99
N SER A 25 0.15 -11.50 6.58
CA SER A 25 0.11 -12.32 7.80
C SER A 25 -0.53 -11.61 9.00
N GLN A 26 -0.70 -10.29 8.92
CA GLN A 26 -1.33 -9.46 9.95
C GLN A 26 -2.86 -9.46 9.85
N LEU A 27 -3.43 -9.95 8.74
CA LEU A 27 -4.87 -10.11 8.56
C LEU A 27 -5.34 -11.47 9.07
N SER A 28 -6.59 -11.52 9.54
CA SER A 28 -7.31 -12.76 9.80
C SER A 28 -7.55 -13.53 8.50
N VAL A 29 -7.97 -14.80 8.61
CA VAL A 29 -8.29 -15.61 7.41
C VAL A 29 -9.47 -15.02 6.64
N GLU A 30 -10.51 -14.55 7.35
CA GLU A 30 -11.68 -13.90 6.73
C GLU A 30 -11.28 -12.60 6.02
N ASP A 31 -10.42 -11.78 6.62
CA ASP A 31 -9.98 -10.52 6.02
C ASP A 31 -9.07 -10.71 4.79
N ARG A 32 -8.40 -11.86 4.67
CA ARG A 32 -7.58 -12.18 3.49
C ARG A 32 -8.40 -12.57 2.27
N SER A 33 -9.68 -12.90 2.45
CA SER A 33 -10.61 -13.15 1.35
C SER A 33 -11.36 -11.87 0.93
N CYS A 34 -11.18 -10.77 1.65
CA CYS A 34 -11.81 -9.49 1.38
C CYS A 34 -10.83 -8.56 0.67
N TYR A 35 -11.18 -8.10 -0.54
CA TYR A 35 -10.29 -7.27 -1.34
C TYR A 35 -10.03 -5.90 -0.69
N SER A 36 -11.07 -5.27 -0.14
CA SER A 36 -10.96 -3.98 0.53
C SER A 36 -10.03 -4.05 1.74
N SER A 37 -10.13 -5.10 2.56
CA SER A 37 -9.26 -5.29 3.73
C SER A 37 -7.77 -5.40 3.35
N ILE A 38 -7.46 -6.09 2.25
CA ILE A 38 -6.09 -6.18 1.74
C ILE A 38 -5.60 -4.81 1.25
N VAL A 39 -6.43 -4.08 0.50
CA VAL A 39 -6.08 -2.76 -0.03
C VAL A 39 -5.84 -1.77 1.11
N GLU A 40 -6.75 -1.67 2.08
CA GLU A 40 -6.62 -0.77 3.23
C GLU A 40 -5.34 -1.04 4.03
N LEU A 41 -4.99 -2.31 4.23
CA LEU A 41 -3.76 -2.68 4.92
C LEU A 41 -2.51 -2.22 4.14
N LEU A 42 -2.51 -2.43 2.82
CA LEU A 42 -1.41 -2.00 1.95
C LEU A 42 -1.31 -0.47 1.92
N GLU A 43 -2.42 0.25 1.85
CA GLU A 43 -2.45 1.71 1.91
C GLU A 43 -1.99 2.24 3.27
N ARG A 44 -2.42 1.62 4.37
CA ARG A 44 -1.97 2.00 5.71
C ARG A 44 -0.46 1.83 5.87
N ARG A 45 0.10 0.76 5.31
CA ARG A 45 1.53 0.43 5.45
C ARG A 45 2.42 1.16 4.46
N TYR A 46 1.98 1.33 3.22
CA TYR A 46 2.79 1.87 2.12
C TYR A 46 2.25 3.19 1.55
N GLY A 47 0.95 3.46 1.66
CA GLY A 47 0.33 4.71 1.20
C GLY A 47 0.84 5.95 1.94
N LYS A 48 1.02 5.88 3.28
CA LYS A 48 1.71 6.95 4.03
C LYS A 48 3.16 7.13 3.61
N MET A 49 3.85 6.06 3.21
CA MET A 49 5.26 6.13 2.82
C MET A 49 5.45 6.93 1.53
N CYS A 50 4.54 6.79 0.56
CA CYS A 50 4.53 7.62 -0.65
C CYS A 50 4.32 9.11 -0.32
N LEU A 51 3.35 9.44 0.53
CA LEU A 51 3.08 10.83 0.93
C LEU A 51 4.26 11.47 1.67
N THR A 52 4.86 10.75 2.62
CA THR A 52 6.03 11.25 3.36
C THR A 52 7.24 11.45 2.46
N LEU A 53 7.54 10.51 1.56
CA LEU A 53 8.65 10.66 0.60
C LEU A 53 8.42 11.83 -0.36
N MET A 54 7.18 12.05 -0.78
CA MET A 54 6.82 13.18 -1.64
C MET A 54 6.95 14.51 -0.90
N TRP A 55 6.55 14.56 0.38
CA TRP A 55 6.68 15.74 1.22
C TRP A 55 8.15 16.07 1.54
N VAL A 56 8.98 15.08 1.85
CA VAL A 56 10.43 15.28 2.05
C VAL A 56 11.08 15.84 0.78
N ARG A 57 10.79 15.26 -0.39
CA ARG A 57 11.31 15.77 -1.68
C ARG A 57 10.86 17.22 -1.96
N PHE A 58 9.61 17.53 -1.62
CA PHE A 58 9.07 18.88 -1.76
C PHE A 58 9.79 19.87 -0.84
N GLN A 59 10.04 19.51 0.42
CA GLN A 59 10.80 20.32 1.39
C GLN A 59 12.25 20.56 0.92
N THR A 60 12.93 19.53 0.40
CA THR A 60 14.28 19.68 -0.14
C THR A 60 14.31 20.69 -1.30
N HIS A 61 13.31 20.67 -2.19
CA HIS A 61 13.23 21.62 -3.30
C HIS A 61 12.91 23.06 -2.87
N ILE A 62 12.17 23.24 -1.77
CA ILE A 62 11.91 24.57 -1.20
C ILE A 62 13.16 25.14 -0.53
N SER A 63 13.90 24.30 0.21
CA SER A 63 15.11 24.74 0.92
C SER A 63 16.22 25.21 -0.03
N VAL A 64 16.35 24.60 -1.21
CA VAL A 64 17.34 24.98 -2.24
C VAL A 64 16.96 26.31 -2.94
N ARG A 65 15.72 26.77 -2.82
CA ARG A 65 15.23 27.99 -3.48
C ARG A 65 15.14 29.22 -2.55
N GLY A 66 15.43 29.04 -1.26
CA GLY A 66 15.33 30.06 -0.22
C GLY A 66 16.64 30.76 0.16
N GLU A 67 17.75 30.45 -0.51
CA GLU A 67 19.04 31.13 -0.31
C GLU A 67 19.27 32.18 -1.41
N SER A 68 18.74 33.39 -1.20
CA SER A 68 19.18 34.63 -1.87
C SER A 68 18.84 35.84 -1.00
#